data_AF-A0AAT9IKU6-F1
#
_entry.id   AF-A0AAT9IKU6-F1
#
_cell.length_a   1.000
_cell.length_b   1.000
_cell.length_c   1.000
_cell.angle_alpha   90.00
_cell.angle_beta   90.00
_cell.angle_gamma   90.00
#
_symmetry.space_group_name_H-M   'P 1'
#
loop_
_entity.id
_entity.type
_entity.pdbx_description
1 polymer ?
#
loop_
_entity_poly.entity_id
_entity_poly.type
_entity_poly.pdbx_seq_one_letter_code
_entity_poly.pdbx_strand_id
1 'polypeptide(L)'
;MMTVRVACFILMVTVTPYGWQTWIFAAGAAVLPYLAVVVANTGNQEEVIIAERPSREIEATTSSPAPPPATDDGIIRIQENPPREDR
;
A
#
# COMPACT_ATOMS: atom_id res chain seq x y z
N MET A 1 13.46 12.61 1.12
CA MET A 1 12.31 13.51 0.97
C MET A 1 12.23 14.49 2.14
N MET A 2 13.12 15.48 2.22
CA MET A 2 13.06 16.56 3.22
C MET A 2 14.15 17.60 2.94
N THR A 3 15.28 17.12 2.41
CA THR A 3 16.46 17.89 2.00
C THR A 3 16.16 19.06 1.08
N VAL A 4 15.33 18.90 0.04
CA VAL A 4 14.97 20.01 -0.86
C VAL A 4 14.18 21.10 -0.12
N ARG A 5 13.19 20.71 0.71
CA ARG A 5 12.42 21.68 1.51
C ARG A 5 13.33 22.41 2.51
N VAL A 6 14.22 21.67 3.18
CA VAL A 6 15.19 22.21 4.15
C VAL A 6 16.19 23.16 3.47
N ALA A 7 16.73 22.81 2.29
CA ALA A 7 17.62 23.67 1.52
C ALA A 7 16.93 24.99 1.10
N CYS A 8 15.66 24.92 0.68
CA CYS A 8 14.89 26.12 0.31
C CYS A 8 14.64 27.03 1.53
N PHE A 9 14.37 26.45 2.72
CA PHE A 9 14.27 27.20 3.98
C PHE A 9 15.59 27.87 4.38
N ILE A 10 16.72 27.17 4.25
CA ILE A 10 18.06 27.69 4.55
C ILE A 10 18.41 28.86 3.61
N LEU A 11 18.12 28.71 2.32
CA LEU A 11 18.29 29.77 1.31
C LEU A 11 17.44 31.00 1.64
N MET A 12 16.19 30.81 2.08
CA MET A 12 15.33 31.93 2.48
C MET A 12 15.84 32.71 3.70
N VAL A 13 16.48 32.03 4.66
CA VAL A 13 17.07 32.67 5.86
C VAL A 13 18.42 33.34 5.56
N THR A 14 19.20 32.80 4.63
CA THR A 14 20.55 33.29 4.31
C THR A 14 20.58 34.42 3.28
N VAL A 15 19.53 34.57 2.46
CA VAL A 15 19.38 35.68 1.51
C VAL A 15 18.93 36.94 2.25
N THR A 16 19.90 37.75 2.69
CA THR A 16 19.69 39.13 3.19
C THR A 16 20.37 40.12 2.24
N PRO A 17 19.77 41.30 1.94
CA PRO A 17 18.58 41.91 2.54
C PRO A 17 17.26 41.26 2.09
N TYR A 18 16.26 41.24 2.98
CA TYR A 18 14.91 40.74 2.73
C TYR A 18 14.21 41.61 1.67
N GLY A 19 14.46 41.30 0.40
CA GLY A 19 13.90 42.00 -0.75
C GLY A 19 12.90 41.15 -1.52
N TRP A 20 12.67 41.51 -2.77
CA TRP A 20 11.78 40.79 -3.69
C TRP A 20 12.14 39.31 -3.88
N GLN A 21 13.42 38.95 -3.75
CA GLN A 21 13.91 37.58 -3.97
C GLN A 21 13.44 36.58 -2.89
N THR A 22 13.19 37.01 -1.66
CA THR A 22 12.77 36.09 -0.57
C THR A 22 11.38 35.51 -0.82
N TRP A 23 10.50 36.24 -1.51
CA TRP A 23 9.20 35.75 -1.95
C TRP A 23 9.30 34.62 -2.98
N ILE A 24 10.30 34.67 -3.87
CA ILE A 24 10.55 33.60 -4.85
C ILE A 24 11.02 32.33 -4.15
N PHE A 25 11.92 32.44 -3.16
CA PHE A 25 12.34 31.30 -2.35
C PHE A 25 11.21 30.73 -1.49
N ALA A 26 10.37 31.58 -0.92
CA ALA A 26 9.18 31.17 -0.16
C ALA A 26 8.18 30.40 -1.04
N ALA A 27 7.85 30.94 -2.21
CA ALA A 27 6.97 30.28 -3.18
C ALA A 27 7.57 28.96 -3.68
N GLY A 28 8.87 28.95 -3.98
CA GLY A 28 9.60 27.74 -4.34
C GLY A 28 9.52 26.65 -3.27
N ALA A 29 9.72 26.99 -2.00
CA ALA A 29 9.65 26.04 -0.89
C ALA A 29 8.25 25.39 -0.74
N ALA A 30 7.19 26.13 -1.06
CA ALA A 30 5.81 25.64 -1.02
C ALA A 30 5.43 24.82 -2.29
N VAL A 31 5.90 25.23 -3.47
CA VAL A 31 5.47 24.67 -4.76
C VAL A 31 6.34 23.50 -5.24
N LEU A 32 7.66 23.50 -5.02
CA LEU A 32 8.54 22.39 -5.40
C LEU A 32 8.06 21.00 -4.93
N PRO A 33 7.55 20.85 -3.69
CA PRO A 33 7.09 19.55 -3.20
C PRO A 33 5.85 19.03 -3.94
N TYR A 34 4.96 19.94 -4.36
CA TYR A 34 3.79 19.57 -5.15
C TYR A 34 4.21 19.09 -6.54
N LEU A 35 5.11 19.82 -7.20
CA LEU A 35 5.67 19.41 -8.49
C LEU A 35 6.38 18.06 -8.42
N ALA A 36 7.14 17.79 -7.35
CA ALA A 36 7.82 16.50 -7.16
C ALA A 36 6.82 15.33 -7.12
N VAL A 37 5.68 15.50 -6.44
CA VAL A 37 4.60 14.50 -6.40
C VAL A 37 3.95 14.35 -7.77
N VAL A 38 3.65 15.45 -8.46
CA VAL A 38 3.05 15.40 -9.81
C VAL A 38 3.95 14.66 -10.79
N VAL A 39 5.26 14.96 -10.80
CA VAL A 39 6.23 14.27 -11.67
C VAL A 39 6.34 12.79 -11.31
N ALA A 40 6.38 12.43 -10.03
CA ALA A 40 6.42 11.02 -9.62
C ALA A 40 5.16 10.25 -10.03
N ASN A 41 3.99 10.88 -9.93
CA ASN A 41 2.72 10.26 -10.31
C ASN A 41 2.49 10.22 -11.83
N THR A 42 3.02 11.20 -12.57
CA THR A 42 2.84 11.30 -14.03
C THR A 42 3.93 10.55 -14.79
N GLY A 43 5.15 10.46 -14.25
CA GLY A 43 6.33 9.91 -14.92
C GLY A 43 6.44 8.39 -14.91
N ASN A 44 5.60 7.67 -14.15
CA ASN A 44 5.71 6.21 -14.02
C ASN A 44 4.74 5.42 -14.90
N GLN A 45 4.35 5.97 -16.06
CA GLN A 45 3.47 5.28 -17.03
C GLN A 45 4.22 4.23 -17.89
N GLU A 46 5.38 3.73 -17.46
CA GLU A 46 6.13 2.71 -18.21
C GLU A 46 6.88 1.74 -17.29
N GLU A 47 6.19 1.18 -16.30
CA GLU A 47 6.55 -0.15 -15.85
C GLU A 47 5.26 -0.95 -15.76
N VAL A 48 4.94 -1.67 -16.84
CA VAL A 48 3.94 -2.73 -16.81
C VAL A 48 4.50 -3.81 -15.88
N ILE A 49 4.32 -3.60 -14.57
CA ILE A 49 4.47 -4.67 -13.60
C ILE A 49 3.39 -5.68 -13.98
N ILE A 50 3.79 -6.75 -14.65
CA ILE A 50 2.91 -7.88 -14.93
C ILE A 50 2.36 -8.31 -13.58
N ALA A 51 1.04 -8.16 -13.39
CA ALA A 51 0.39 -8.56 -12.17
C ALA A 51 0.57 -10.06 -12.00
N GLU A 52 1.50 -10.46 -11.11
CA GLU A 52 1.68 -11.85 -10.72
C GLU A 52 0.37 -12.30 -10.06
N ARG A 53 -0.20 -13.39 -10.57
CA ARG A 53 -1.45 -13.92 -10.02
C ARG A 53 -1.12 -14.59 -8.68
N PRO A 54 -1.87 -14.35 -7.60
CA PRO A 54 -1.66 -15.08 -6.36
C PRO A 54 -1.88 -16.59 -6.63
N SER A 55 -0.82 -17.39 -6.61
CA SER A 55 -0.95 -18.83 -6.65
C SER A 55 -1.52 -19.28 -5.31
N ARG A 56 -2.72 -19.87 -5.33
CA ARG A 56 -3.36 -20.43 -4.14
C ARG A 56 -2.65 -21.74 -3.78
N GLU A 57 -1.56 -21.67 -3.04
CA GLU A 57 -0.93 -22.86 -2.45
C GLU A 57 -1.70 -23.26 -1.19
N ILE A 58 -2.49 -24.32 -1.29
CA ILE A 58 -2.93 -25.11 -0.13
C ILE A 58 -1.89 -26.23 -0.01
N GLU A 59 -0.99 -26.14 0.97
CA GLU A 59 -0.10 -27.24 1.33
C GLU A 59 -0.97 -28.46 1.71
N ALA A 60 -0.82 -29.57 1.00
CA ALA A 60 -1.49 -30.81 1.36
C ALA A 60 -0.78 -31.44 2.56
N THR A 61 -1.46 -31.55 3.71
CA THR A 61 -0.98 -32.39 4.81
C THR A 61 -0.87 -33.84 4.33
N THR A 62 0.34 -34.38 4.28
CA THR A 62 0.58 -35.80 4.02
C THR A 62 -0.07 -36.64 5.13
N SER A 63 -1.02 -37.49 4.77
CA SER A 63 -1.78 -38.33 5.69
C SER A 63 -0.88 -39.39 6.35
N SER A 64 -0.75 -39.35 7.68
CA SER A 64 -0.21 -40.46 8.49
C SER A 64 -1.37 -41.31 9.03
N PRO A 65 -1.25 -42.66 9.13
CA PRO A 65 -2.36 -43.54 9.49
C PRO A 65 -3.01 -43.20 10.84
N ALA A 66 -4.34 -43.16 10.86
CA ALA A 66 -5.16 -42.82 12.02
C ALA A 66 -5.06 -43.90 13.14
N PRO A 67 -5.00 -43.50 14.42
CA PRO A 67 -5.26 -44.39 15.56
C PRO A 67 -6.69 -44.94 15.54
N PRO A 68 -6.97 -46.09 16.19
CA PRO A 68 -8.28 -46.73 16.17
C PRO A 68 -9.42 -45.80 16.67
N PRO A 69 -10.64 -45.98 16.16
CA PRO A 69 -11.77 -45.10 16.45
C PRO A 69 -12.13 -45.14 17.92
N ALA A 70 -12.11 -43.98 18.59
CA ALA A 70 -12.86 -43.80 19.82
C ALA A 70 -14.35 -43.99 19.49
N THR A 71 -15.09 -44.72 20.36
CA THR A 71 -16.54 -44.86 20.24
C THR A 71 -17.16 -43.48 20.14
N ASP A 72 -17.61 -43.13 18.95
CA ASP A 72 -18.23 -41.85 18.72
C ASP A 72 -19.50 -41.77 19.54
N ASP A 73 -19.72 -40.62 20.18
CA ASP A 73 -20.87 -39.88 19.70
C ASP A 73 -20.41 -38.65 18.91
N GLY A 74 -19.24 -38.73 18.23
CA GLY A 74 -18.90 -37.93 17.05
C GLY A 74 -19.77 -38.29 15.85
N ILE A 75 -21.05 -38.13 16.11
CA ILE A 75 -22.02 -37.81 15.09
C ILE A 75 -21.78 -36.33 14.76
N ILE A 76 -20.97 -36.07 13.73
CA ILE A 76 -21.01 -34.77 13.06
C ILE A 76 -22.28 -34.75 12.22
N ARG A 77 -23.36 -34.14 12.74
CA ARG A 77 -24.59 -33.92 11.96
C ARG A 77 -24.41 -32.70 11.08
N ILE A 78 -24.35 -32.96 9.78
CA ILE A 78 -24.48 -31.93 8.76
C ILE A 78 -25.99 -31.69 8.57
N GLN A 79 -26.47 -30.49 8.89
CA GLN A 79 -27.82 -30.05 8.56
C GLN A 79 -27.76 -29.04 7.42
N GLU A 80 -28.46 -29.35 6.33
CA GLU A 80 -28.62 -28.41 5.22
C GLU A 80 -29.61 -27.32 5.62
N ASN A 81 -29.27 -26.07 5.33
CA ASN A 81 -30.20 -24.96 5.46
C ASN A 81 -31.14 -24.99 4.24
N PRO A 82 -32.47 -24.89 4.40
CA PRO A 82 -33.36 -24.86 3.26
C PRO A 82 -33.01 -23.67 2.34
N PRO A 83 -33.31 -23.78 1.04
CA PRO A 83 -33.06 -22.71 0.08
C PRO A 83 -33.61 -21.39 0.63
N ARG A 84 -32.79 -20.33 0.60
CA ARG A 84 -33.32 -18.99 0.85
C ARG A 84 -34.19 -18.64 -0.35
N GLU A 85 -35.50 -18.73 -0.19
CA GLU A 85 -36.45 -18.29 -1.19
C GLU A 85 -36.45 -16.77 -1.20
N ASP A 86 -35.57 -16.22 -2.03
CA ASP A 86 -35.41 -14.79 -2.27
C ASP A 86 -36.55 -14.35 -3.21
N ARG A 87 -37.62 -13.79 -2.64
CA ARG A 87 -38.70 -13.10 -3.34
C ARG A 87 -38.57 -11.60 -3.11
#